data_AF-T1CYW5-F1
#
_entry.id   AF-T1CYW5-F1
#
_cell.length_a   1.000
_cell.length_b   1.000
_cell.length_c   1.000
_cell.angle_alpha   90.00
_cell.angle_beta   90.00
_cell.angle_gamma   90.00
#
_symmetry.space_group_name_H-M   'P 1'
#
loop_
_entity.id
_entity.type
_entity.pdbx_description
1 polymer ?
#
loop_
_entity_poly.entity_id
_entity_poly.type
_entity_poly.pdbx_seq_one_letter_code
_entity_poly.pdbx_strand_id
1 'polypeptide(L)'
;MKARGLTRAPKLAVGDGALGFWAALEEGYPETRAQRCWVHKTANVLHDLPQSVQPKAKQALQEVWMAPTRTAAHRALALFVDTYQAQYPKATDCLTKDREAWLAFYDFPAEHWPHLRTSNPIESSLATIRHRTQQTQGCGSRETLLTIVQAG
;
A
#
# COMPACT_ATOMS: atom_id res chain seq x y z
N MET A 1 -5.34 15.84 -13.14
CA MET A 1 -6.45 15.98 -12.17
C MET A 1 -6.97 17.42 -12.07
N LYS A 2 -6.12 18.42 -11.80
CA LYS A 2 -6.52 19.84 -11.76
C LYS A 2 -7.25 20.30 -13.04
N ALA A 3 -6.67 20.01 -14.20
CA ALA A 3 -7.28 20.29 -15.51
C ALA A 3 -8.60 19.55 -15.77
N ARG A 4 -8.92 18.52 -14.98
CA ARG A 4 -10.18 17.78 -15.03
C ARG A 4 -11.15 18.19 -13.90
N GLY A 5 -10.91 19.33 -13.25
CA GLY A 5 -11.83 19.92 -12.28
C GLY A 5 -11.63 19.51 -10.81
N LEU A 6 -10.53 18.83 -10.45
CA LEU A 6 -10.21 18.61 -9.03
C LEU A 6 -9.70 19.91 -8.40
N THR A 7 -10.62 20.70 -7.86
CA THR A 7 -10.35 22.03 -7.29
C THR A 7 -9.87 21.99 -5.84
N ARG A 8 -10.19 20.91 -5.12
CA ARG A 8 -9.78 20.70 -3.73
C ARG A 8 -8.77 19.58 -3.66
N ALA A 9 -7.68 19.81 -2.94
CA ALA A 9 -6.69 18.77 -2.68
C ALA A 9 -7.36 17.60 -1.94
N PRO A 10 -7.06 16.34 -2.32
CA PRO A 10 -7.40 15.19 -1.50
C PRO A 10 -6.80 15.32 -0.10
N LYS A 11 -7.48 14.82 0.93
CA LYS A 11 -6.90 14.82 2.29
C LYS A 11 -5.86 13.71 2.48
N LEU A 12 -5.96 12.64 1.71
CA LEU A 12 -5.10 11.46 1.79
C LEU A 12 -4.89 10.89 0.38
N ALA A 13 -3.67 10.49 0.08
CA ALA A 13 -3.33 9.70 -1.09
C ALA A 13 -2.72 8.38 -0.63
N VAL A 14 -3.25 7.26 -1.13
CA VAL A 14 -2.75 5.92 -0.82
C VAL A 14 -2.00 5.38 -2.04
N GLY A 15 -0.74 5.03 -1.86
CA GLY A 15 0.13 4.58 -2.95
C GLY A 15 1.13 3.53 -2.51
N ASP A 16 1.83 2.95 -3.48
CA ASP A 16 2.92 2.01 -3.25
C ASP A 16 4.26 2.74 -3.00
N GLY A 17 5.36 2.03 -3.22
CA GLY A 17 6.73 2.50 -3.12
C GLY A 17 7.15 3.59 -4.11
N ALA A 18 6.39 3.83 -5.19
CA ALA A 18 6.91 4.48 -6.39
C ALA A 18 7.23 5.97 -6.20
N LEU A 19 8.51 6.34 -6.35
CA LEU A 19 9.02 7.69 -6.10
C LEU A 19 8.36 8.77 -6.96
N GLY A 20 8.09 8.49 -8.24
CA GLY A 20 7.51 9.47 -9.16
C GLY A 20 6.10 9.91 -8.78
N PHE A 21 5.30 9.03 -8.18
CA PHE A 21 3.96 9.37 -7.70
C PHE A 21 4.03 10.36 -6.54
N TRP A 22 4.92 10.12 -5.58
CA TRP A 22 5.06 10.96 -4.39
C TRP A 22 5.65 12.33 -4.71
N ALA A 23 6.65 12.41 -5.59
CA ALA A 23 7.20 13.67 -6.06
C ALA A 23 6.14 14.53 -6.76
N ALA A 24 5.33 13.94 -7.65
CA ALA A 24 4.26 14.65 -8.34
C ALA A 24 3.12 15.06 -7.39
N LEU A 25 2.85 14.27 -6.34
CA LEU A 25 1.86 14.61 -5.32
C LEU A 25 2.32 15.80 -4.48
N GLU A 26 3.59 15.82 -4.08
CA GLU A 26 4.19 16.92 -3.30
C GLU A 26 4.17 18.24 -4.10
N GLU A 27 4.51 18.19 -5.39
CA GLU A 27 4.43 19.35 -6.29
C GLU A 27 2.97 19.80 -6.54
N GLY A 28 2.07 18.84 -6.75
CA GLY A 28 0.69 19.12 -7.13
C GLY A 28 -0.22 19.51 -5.96
N TYR A 29 -0.06 18.86 -4.81
CA TYR A 29 -0.96 18.95 -3.66
C TYR A 29 -0.20 18.72 -2.34
N PRO A 30 0.67 19.65 -1.90
CA PRO A 30 1.57 19.48 -0.75
C PRO A 30 0.86 19.23 0.59
N GLU A 31 -0.41 19.65 0.72
CA GLU A 31 -1.21 19.37 1.93
C GLU A 31 -1.79 17.96 1.99
N THR A 32 -1.66 17.17 0.92
CA THR A 32 -2.20 15.80 0.86
C THR A 32 -1.33 14.86 1.68
N ARG A 33 -1.91 14.20 2.69
CA ARG A 33 -1.17 13.21 3.47
C ARG A 33 -0.85 11.99 2.62
N ALA A 34 0.37 11.48 2.76
CA ALA A 34 0.80 10.25 2.13
C ALA A 34 0.47 9.04 3.00
N GLN A 35 -0.16 8.02 2.43
CA GLN A 35 -0.33 6.72 3.04
C GLN A 35 0.26 5.61 2.19
N ARG A 36 0.98 4.69 2.84
CA ARG A 36 1.47 3.49 2.17
C ARG A 36 0.37 2.44 2.10
N CYS A 37 0.15 1.91 0.91
CA CYS A 37 -0.79 0.84 0.66
C CYS A 37 -0.38 -0.40 1.46
N TRP A 38 -1.26 -0.89 2.33
CA TRP A 38 -0.96 -2.03 3.20
C TRP A 38 -0.79 -3.35 2.45
N VAL A 39 -1.43 -3.52 1.27
CA VAL A 39 -1.24 -4.70 0.40
C VAL A 39 0.20 -4.76 -0.08
N HIS A 40 0.64 -3.70 -0.78
CA HIS A 40 2.00 -3.60 -1.30
C HIS A 40 3.02 -3.61 -0.16
N LYS A 41 2.70 -2.96 0.97
CA LYS A 41 3.60 -2.95 2.12
C LYS A 41 3.79 -4.34 2.70
N THR A 42 2.69 -5.09 2.87
CA THR A 42 2.73 -6.48 3.33
C THR A 42 3.53 -7.34 2.36
N ALA A 43 3.28 -7.24 1.06
CA ALA A 43 4.04 -7.97 0.05
C ALA A 43 5.55 -7.68 0.10
N ASN A 44 5.93 -6.41 0.23
CA ASN A 44 7.33 -5.99 0.33
C ASN A 44 8.01 -6.56 1.57
N VAL A 45 7.33 -6.60 2.72
CA VAL A 45 7.88 -7.20 3.95
C VAL A 45 8.01 -8.72 3.81
N LEU A 46 7.01 -9.39 3.23
CA LEU A 46 7.02 -10.84 3.03
C LEU A 46 8.11 -11.27 2.04
N HIS A 47 8.49 -10.42 1.08
CA HIS A 47 9.58 -10.69 0.13
C HIS A 47 10.93 -10.90 0.85
N ASP A 48 11.15 -10.21 1.97
CA ASP A 48 12.37 -10.31 2.77
C ASP A 48 12.32 -11.49 3.79
N LEU A 49 11.30 -12.35 3.71
CA LEU A 49 11.09 -13.47 4.63
C LEU A 49 11.06 -14.84 3.91
N PRO A 50 11.59 -15.91 4.55
CA PRO A 50 11.44 -17.27 4.04
C PRO A 50 9.96 -17.68 3.91
N GLN A 51 9.61 -18.40 2.86
CA GLN A 51 8.23 -18.85 2.59
C GLN A 51 7.58 -19.58 3.78
N SER A 52 8.36 -20.36 4.54
CA SER A 52 7.89 -21.08 5.73
C SER A 52 7.37 -20.16 6.84
N VAL A 53 7.87 -18.93 6.94
CA VAL A 53 7.54 -17.95 7.98
C VAL A 53 6.45 -16.98 7.52
N GLN A 54 6.31 -16.78 6.20
CA GLN A 54 5.40 -15.81 5.61
C GLN A 54 3.94 -15.91 6.08
N PRO A 55 3.32 -17.09 6.27
CA PRO A 55 1.93 -17.16 6.75
C PRO A 55 1.74 -16.48 8.11
N LYS A 56 2.64 -16.77 9.07
CA LYS A 56 2.59 -16.19 10.42
C LYS A 56 2.95 -14.69 10.41
N ALA A 57 3.93 -14.31 9.61
CA ALA A 57 4.30 -12.89 9.45
C ALA A 57 3.15 -12.08 8.82
N LYS A 58 2.44 -12.63 7.84
CA LYS A 58 1.28 -12.00 7.22
C LYS A 58 0.16 -11.74 8.22
N GLN A 59 -0.13 -12.71 9.09
CA GLN A 59 -1.11 -12.55 10.16
C GLN A 59 -0.69 -11.45 11.14
N ALA A 60 0.57 -11.45 11.60
CA ALA A 60 1.08 -10.41 12.49
C ALA A 60 1.04 -9.01 11.84
N LEU A 61 1.34 -8.89 10.55
CA LEU A 61 1.17 -7.63 9.81
C LEU A 61 -0.30 -7.20 9.73
N GLN A 62 -1.22 -8.15 9.55
CA GLN A 62 -2.66 -7.88 9.57
C GLN A 62 -3.14 -7.32 10.90
N GLU A 63 -2.64 -7.84 12.02
CA GLU A 63 -2.94 -7.32 13.36
C GLU A 63 -2.55 -5.85 13.50
N VAL A 64 -1.50 -5.38 12.83
CA VAL A 64 -1.07 -3.97 12.86
C VAL A 64 -2.10 -3.05 12.21
N TRP A 65 -2.45 -3.28 10.94
CA TRP A 65 -3.32 -2.37 10.20
C TRP A 65 -4.81 -2.58 10.50
N MET A 66 -5.20 -3.72 11.07
CA MET A 66 -6.55 -3.96 11.58
C MET A 66 -6.77 -3.49 13.02
N ALA A 67 -5.72 -3.10 13.75
CA ALA A 67 -5.83 -2.76 15.16
C ALA A 67 -6.95 -1.73 15.44
N PRO A 68 -7.59 -1.78 16.62
CA PRO A 68 -8.71 -0.89 16.94
C PRO A 68 -8.28 0.55 17.23
N THR A 69 -6.99 0.80 17.46
CA THR A 69 -6.45 2.14 17.75
C THR A 69 -5.02 2.26 17.24
N ARG A 70 -4.56 3.51 17.04
CA ARG A 70 -3.16 3.79 16.69
C ARG A 70 -2.19 3.20 17.71
N THR A 71 -2.50 3.33 18.99
CA THR A 71 -1.68 2.75 20.07
C THR A 71 -1.62 1.23 19.98
N ALA A 72 -2.73 0.56 19.69
CA ALA A 72 -2.74 -0.89 19.49
C ALA A 72 -1.94 -1.28 18.24
N ALA A 73 -2.02 -0.52 17.16
CA ALA A 73 -1.21 -0.74 15.96
C ALA A 73 0.30 -0.63 16.26
N HIS A 74 0.71 0.38 17.02
CA HIS A 74 2.11 0.54 17.42
C HIS A 74 2.60 -0.61 18.31
N ARG A 75 1.75 -1.14 19.21
CA ARG A 75 2.09 -2.32 20.01
C ARG A 75 2.24 -3.57 19.15
N ALA A 76 1.32 -3.82 18.23
CA ALA A 76 1.41 -4.95 17.31
C ALA A 76 2.66 -4.84 16.40
N LEU A 77 3.00 -3.62 15.96
CA LEU A 77 4.21 -3.37 15.18
C LEU A 77 5.47 -3.63 16.00
N ALA A 78 5.52 -3.18 17.25
CA ALA A 78 6.64 -3.46 18.14
C ALA A 78 6.81 -4.97 18.36
N LEU A 79 5.71 -5.70 18.59
CA LEU A 79 5.74 -7.16 18.70
C LEU A 79 6.26 -7.84 17.42
N PHE A 80 5.86 -7.35 16.25
CA PHE A 80 6.41 -7.83 14.98
C PHE A 80 7.93 -7.62 14.91
N VAL A 81 8.40 -6.43 15.25
CA VAL A 81 9.84 -6.11 15.26
C VAL A 81 10.57 -7.04 16.23
N ASP A 82 10.12 -7.16 17.47
CA ASP A 82 10.75 -8.02 18.49
C ASP A 82 10.82 -9.49 18.04
N THR A 83 9.79 -9.96 17.32
CA THR A 83 9.72 -11.35 16.83
C THR A 83 10.70 -11.62 15.69
N TYR A 84 10.88 -10.67 14.77
CA TYR A 84 11.56 -10.93 13.49
C TYR A 84 12.92 -10.22 13.34
N GLN A 85 13.20 -9.14 14.09
CA GLN A 85 14.39 -8.30 13.88
C GLN A 85 15.70 -9.08 13.97
N ALA A 86 15.82 -10.00 14.93
CA ALA A 86 17.06 -10.73 15.18
C ALA A 86 17.46 -11.63 13.99
N GLN A 87 16.49 -12.19 13.27
CA GLN A 87 16.72 -13.11 12.15
C GLN A 87 16.53 -12.44 10.78
N TYR A 88 15.65 -11.45 10.70
CA TYR A 88 15.19 -10.84 9.45
C TYR A 88 15.17 -9.30 9.53
N PRO A 89 16.32 -8.65 9.80
CA PRO A 89 16.38 -7.19 9.98
C PRO A 89 15.88 -6.43 8.74
N LYS A 90 16.07 -6.96 7.53
CA LYS A 90 15.58 -6.33 6.30
C LYS A 90 14.05 -6.20 6.28
N ALA A 91 13.32 -7.23 6.73
CA ALA A 91 11.87 -7.24 6.72
C ALA A 91 11.30 -6.21 7.71
N THR A 92 11.91 -6.10 8.90
CA THR A 92 11.51 -5.16 9.94
C THR A 92 11.96 -3.73 9.64
N ASP A 93 13.14 -3.52 9.04
CA ASP A 93 13.58 -2.20 8.54
C ASP A 93 12.68 -1.74 7.40
N CYS A 94 12.31 -2.66 6.49
CA CYS A 94 11.32 -2.40 5.47
C CYS A 94 10.03 -1.93 6.12
N LEU A 95 9.51 -2.59 7.14
CA LEU A 95 8.29 -2.18 7.83
C LEU A 95 8.40 -0.81 8.51
N THR A 96 9.44 -0.61 9.32
CA THR A 96 9.57 0.52 10.24
C THR A 96 9.88 1.85 9.54
N LYS A 97 10.63 1.84 8.42
CA LYS A 97 10.94 3.07 7.66
C LYS A 97 9.70 3.84 7.19
N ASP A 98 8.60 3.13 6.96
CA ASP A 98 7.35 3.69 6.45
C ASP A 98 6.25 3.76 7.54
N ARG A 99 6.59 3.58 8.82
CA ARG A 99 5.61 3.42 9.92
C ARG A 99 4.53 4.51 9.93
N GLU A 100 4.93 5.78 9.89
CA GLU A 100 3.98 6.89 9.97
C GLU A 100 3.07 6.94 8.74
N ALA A 101 3.64 6.79 7.55
CA ALA A 101 2.86 6.75 6.32
C ALA A 101 1.97 5.49 6.24
N TRP A 102 2.36 4.37 6.83
CA TRP A 102 1.54 3.16 6.83
C TRP A 102 0.32 3.27 7.76
N LEU A 103 0.45 4.05 8.84
CA LEU A 103 -0.57 4.23 9.88
C LEU A 103 -1.32 5.57 9.77
N ALA A 104 -1.12 6.34 8.70
CA ALA A 104 -1.67 7.68 8.52
C ALA A 104 -3.21 7.74 8.58
N PHE A 105 -3.92 6.67 8.21
CA PHE A 105 -5.39 6.64 8.30
C PHE A 105 -5.92 6.83 9.73
N TYR A 106 -5.12 6.55 10.77
CA TYR A 106 -5.54 6.80 12.16
C TYR A 106 -5.71 8.28 12.50
N ASP A 107 -5.22 9.19 11.65
CA ASP A 107 -5.47 10.64 11.77
C ASP A 107 -6.89 11.04 11.32
N PHE A 108 -7.66 10.08 10.78
CA PHE A 108 -9.02 10.30 10.28
C PHE A 108 -10.07 9.69 11.23
N PRO A 109 -11.33 10.16 11.18
CA PRO A 109 -12.44 9.55 11.92
C PRO A 109 -12.56 8.04 11.69
N ALA A 110 -12.86 7.30 12.76
CA ALA A 110 -12.90 5.83 12.74
C ALA A 110 -13.90 5.26 11.72
N GLU A 111 -14.99 5.99 11.46
CA GLU A 111 -15.97 5.68 10.42
C GLU A 111 -15.38 5.55 9.01
N HIS A 112 -14.24 6.19 8.74
CA HIS A 112 -13.57 6.12 7.44
C HIS A 112 -12.59 4.95 7.33
N TRP A 113 -12.14 4.38 8.46
CA TRP A 113 -11.09 3.37 8.46
C TRP A 113 -11.44 2.12 7.63
N PRO A 114 -12.68 1.59 7.61
CA PRO A 114 -13.01 0.45 6.74
C PRO A 114 -12.73 0.73 5.26
N HIS A 115 -12.98 1.97 4.81
CA HIS A 115 -12.71 2.40 3.43
C HIS A 115 -11.23 2.70 3.19
N LEU A 116 -10.52 3.26 4.17
CA LEU A 116 -9.08 3.54 4.05
C LEU A 116 -8.22 2.28 4.16
N ARG A 117 -8.76 1.22 4.78
CA ARG A 117 -8.16 -0.11 4.88
C ARG A 117 -8.60 -1.05 3.77
N THR A 118 -9.56 -0.71 2.90
CA THR A 118 -9.95 -1.63 1.82
C THR A 118 -9.04 -1.46 0.60
N SER A 119 -8.60 -2.58 0.03
CA SER A 119 -7.87 -2.65 -1.24
C SER A 119 -8.80 -2.96 -2.41
N ASN A 120 -10.10 -3.14 -2.17
CA ASN A 120 -11.05 -3.62 -3.17
C ASN A 120 -11.06 -2.80 -4.48
N PRO A 121 -10.93 -1.45 -4.48
CA PRO A 121 -10.79 -0.68 -5.72
C PRO A 121 -9.48 -0.96 -6.47
N ILE A 122 -8.37 -1.19 -5.75
CA ILE A 122 -7.05 -1.47 -6.35
C ILE A 122 -7.01 -2.90 -6.89
N GLU A 123 -7.51 -3.87 -6.12
CA GLU A 123 -7.52 -5.27 -6.47
C GLU A 123 -8.49 -5.56 -7.62
N SER A 124 -9.71 -4.99 -7.59
CA SER A 124 -10.72 -5.17 -8.64
C SER A 124 -10.29 -4.57 -9.99
N SER A 125 -9.76 -3.34 -10.01
CA SER A 125 -9.33 -2.70 -11.26
C SER A 125 -8.05 -3.31 -11.85
N LEU A 126 -7.10 -3.74 -11.01
CA LEU A 126 -5.86 -4.36 -11.49
C LEU A 126 -5.99 -5.86 -11.78
N ALA A 127 -7.00 -6.56 -11.24
CA ALA A 127 -7.22 -7.98 -11.53
C ALA A 127 -7.51 -8.20 -13.03
N THR A 128 -8.38 -7.39 -13.62
CA THR A 128 -8.74 -7.48 -15.05
C THR A 128 -7.53 -7.17 -15.94
N ILE A 129 -6.71 -6.17 -15.57
CA ILE A 129 -5.50 -5.83 -16.32
C ILE A 129 -4.48 -6.97 -16.24
N ARG A 130 -4.18 -7.48 -15.03
CA ARG A 130 -3.24 -8.59 -14.84
C ARG A 130 -3.65 -9.86 -15.58
N HIS A 131 -4.94 -10.19 -15.59
CA HIS A 131 -5.46 -11.33 -16.35
C HIS A 131 -5.20 -11.18 -17.86
N ARG A 132 -5.48 -10.00 -18.42
CA ARG A 132 -5.26 -9.72 -19.86
C ARG A 132 -3.77 -9.68 -20.22
N THR A 133 -2.91 -9.18 -19.33
CA THR A 133 -1.45 -9.17 -19.55
C THR A 133 -0.83 -10.57 -19.46
N GLN A 134 -1.31 -11.45 -18.57
CA GLN A 134 -0.86 -12.85 -18.54
C GLN A 134 -1.26 -13.64 -19.78
N GLN A 135 -2.42 -13.34 -20.38
CA GLN A 135 -2.86 -13.97 -21.62
C GLN A 135 -2.07 -13.52 -22.87
N THR A 136 -1.39 -12.37 -22.82
CA THR A 136 -0.69 -11.78 -23.98
C THR A 136 0.83 -12.03 -24.00
N GLN A 137 1.38 -12.83 -23.07
CA GLN A 137 2.80 -13.29 -23.07
C GLN A 137 3.82 -12.18 -23.37
N GLY A 138 3.65 -10.99 -22.78
CA GLY A 138 4.68 -9.94 -22.73
C GLY A 138 5.04 -9.23 -24.05
N CYS A 139 4.45 -9.58 -25.19
CA CYS A 139 4.73 -8.90 -26.47
C CYS A 139 3.61 -7.90 -26.81
N GLY A 140 3.57 -6.78 -26.10
CA GLY A 140 2.64 -5.68 -26.37
C GLY A 140 3.40 -4.41 -26.70
N SER A 141 3.11 -3.79 -27.85
CA SER A 141 3.58 -2.42 -28.11
C SER A 141 2.92 -1.43 -27.12
N ARG A 142 3.48 -0.23 -26.98
CA ARG A 142 2.92 0.82 -26.10
C ARG A 142 1.43 1.10 -26.39
N GLU A 143 1.02 1.02 -27.65
CA GLU A 143 -0.37 1.19 -28.09
C GLU A 143 -1.28 0.04 -27.64
N THR A 144 -0.79 -1.21 -27.72
CA THR A 144 -1.51 -2.39 -27.24
C THR A 144 -1.70 -2.35 -25.72
N LEU A 145 -0.69 -1.89 -24.98
CA LEU A 145 -0.79 -1.75 -23.52
C LEU A 145 -1.79 -0.65 -23.11
N LEU A 146 -1.84 0.47 -23.86
CA LEU A 146 -2.81 1.55 -23.61
C LEU A 146 -4.25 1.11 -23.85
N THR A 147 -4.51 0.33 -24.90
CA THR A 147 -5.86 -0.20 -25.21
C THR A 147 -6.35 -1.19 -24.16
N ILE A 148 -5.47 -2.05 -23.63
CA ILE A 148 -5.82 -2.98 -22.54
C ILE A 148 -6.28 -2.23 -21.27
N VAL A 149 -5.67 -1.07 -20.99
CA VAL A 149 -5.96 -0.24 -19.82
C VAL A 149 -7.22 0.62 -20.01
N GLN A 150 -7.54 1.02 -21.24
CA GLN A 150 -8.67 1.91 -21.56
C GLN A 150 -10.00 1.19 -21.84
N ALA A 151 -9.98 -0.13 -22.07
CA ALA A 151 -11.17 -0.94 -22.34
C ALA A 151 -11.86 -1.44 -21.06
N GLY A 152 -12.04 -0.56 -20.06
CA GLY A 152 -12.66 -0.85 -18.76
C GLY A 152 -13.62 0.23 -18.33
#